data_AF-A0A9D2I7K7-F1
#
_entry.id   AF-A0A9D2I7K7-F1
#
_cell.length_a   1.000
_cell.length_b   1.000
_cell.length_c   1.000
_cell.angle_alpha   90.00
_cell.angle_beta   90.00
_cell.angle_gamma   90.00
#
_symmetry.space_group_name_H-M   'P 1'
#
loop_
_entity.id
_entity.type
_entity.pdbx_description
1 polymer ?
#
loop_
_entity_poly.entity_id
_entity_poly.type
_entity_poly.pdbx_seq_one_letter_code
_entity_poly.pdbx_strand_id
1 'polypeptide(L)'
;MKIEINPDGVWYHGSNVILSRLREGSTVTQWKELAEAFSHKPTCLSYDDDGNIEHNGTEKGYLYIIDEPVAVGEDICPHPGTSMDENAEFLTRRPLKVKLTAELEYTR
;
A
#
# COMPACT_ATOMS: atom_id res chain seq x y z
N MET A 1 5.01 -4.87 -15.47
CA MET A 1 3.57 -5.23 -15.55
C MET A 1 2.69 -4.01 -15.85
N LYS A 2 1.49 -4.15 -16.47
CA LYS A 2 0.52 -3.05 -16.61
C LYS A 2 -0.44 -3.03 -15.41
N ILE A 3 -0.44 -1.95 -14.62
CA ILE A 3 -1.34 -1.75 -13.48
C ILE A 3 -2.31 -0.62 -13.81
N GLU A 4 -3.60 -0.91 -13.73
CA GLU A 4 -4.67 0.07 -13.92
C GLU A 4 -5.26 0.46 -12.57
N ILE A 5 -5.50 1.75 -12.35
CA ILE A 5 -6.26 2.22 -11.19
C ILE A 5 -7.73 2.45 -11.55
N ASN A 6 -8.60 2.17 -10.60
CA ASN A 6 -9.97 2.65 -10.58
C ASN A 6 -10.06 3.87 -9.67
N PRO A 7 -10.43 5.07 -10.15
CA PRO A 7 -10.61 6.25 -9.30
C PRO A 7 -11.57 6.02 -8.11
N ASP A 8 -12.58 5.17 -8.29
CA ASP A 8 -13.56 4.79 -7.25
C ASP A 8 -13.16 3.49 -6.51
N GLY A 9 -11.95 3.00 -6.75
CA GLY A 9 -11.42 1.76 -6.20
C GLY A 9 -10.98 1.89 -4.73
N VAL A 10 -10.75 0.72 -4.12
CA VAL A 10 -10.27 0.64 -2.74
C VAL A 10 -8.76 0.90 -2.71
N TRP A 11 -8.35 1.76 -1.79
CA TRP A 11 -6.95 2.02 -1.50
C TRP A 11 -6.52 1.29 -0.23
N TYR A 12 -5.45 0.53 -0.35
CA TYR A 12 -4.86 -0.27 0.72
C TYR A 12 -3.60 0.38 1.28
N HIS A 13 -3.35 0.12 2.56
CA HIS A 13 -2.09 0.43 3.23
C HIS A 13 -1.66 -0.76 4.09
N GLY A 14 -0.39 -1.12 4.01
CA GLY A 14 0.25 -2.09 4.88
C GLY A 14 1.07 -1.41 5.96
N SER A 15 0.92 -1.82 7.21
CA SER A 15 1.76 -1.36 8.31
C SER A 15 2.09 -2.48 9.29
N ASN A 16 3.23 -2.39 9.96
CA ASN A 16 3.59 -3.29 11.06
C ASN A 16 3.11 -2.78 12.44
N VAL A 17 2.31 -1.72 12.47
CA VAL A 17 1.75 -1.12 13.69
C VAL A 17 0.27 -0.82 13.51
N ILE A 18 -0.47 -0.72 14.62
CA ILE A 18 -1.89 -0.40 14.60
C ILE A 18 -2.11 1.10 14.34
N LEU A 19 -2.86 1.41 13.29
CA LEU A 19 -3.16 2.78 12.87
C LEU A 19 -4.67 3.07 12.85
N SER A 20 -5.04 4.31 13.15
CA SER A 20 -6.38 4.87 12.89
C SER A 20 -6.37 5.95 11.79
N ARG A 21 -5.18 6.45 11.44
CA ARG A 21 -4.97 7.48 10.42
C ARG A 21 -3.56 7.40 9.86
N LEU A 22 -3.44 7.56 8.54
CA LEU A 22 -2.17 7.76 7.85
C LEU A 22 -1.72 9.22 7.98
N ARG A 23 -0.40 9.42 8.01
CA ARG A 23 0.19 10.75 7.87
C ARG A 23 0.30 11.10 6.39
N GLU A 24 0.46 12.38 6.08
CA GLU A 24 0.92 12.80 4.75
C GLU A 24 2.28 12.13 4.43
N GLY A 25 2.47 11.75 3.17
CA GLY A 25 3.64 11.00 2.70
C GLY A 25 3.61 9.51 2.99
N SER A 26 2.46 8.95 3.40
CA SER A 26 2.31 7.49 3.56
C SER A 26 2.04 6.84 2.21
N THR A 27 2.57 5.63 1.99
CA THR A 27 2.31 4.86 0.75
C THR A 27 0.94 4.19 0.78
N VAL A 28 0.21 4.24 -0.33
CA VAL A 28 -1.04 3.51 -0.57
C VAL A 28 -1.03 2.88 -1.97
N THR A 29 -1.80 1.82 -2.16
CA THR A 29 -1.89 1.11 -3.44
C THR A 29 -3.28 0.49 -3.62
N GLN A 30 -3.73 0.29 -4.86
CA GLN A 30 -4.91 -0.53 -5.14
C GLN A 30 -4.59 -2.02 -5.26
N TRP A 31 -3.31 -2.36 -5.27
CA TRP A 31 -2.85 -3.75 -5.27
C TRP A 31 -2.77 -4.27 -3.84
N LYS A 32 -3.77 -5.06 -3.45
CA LYS A 32 -3.91 -5.58 -2.09
C LYS A 32 -2.68 -6.36 -1.63
N GLU A 33 -2.20 -7.31 -2.43
CA GLU A 33 -1.08 -8.19 -2.10
C GLU A 33 0.23 -7.40 -1.94
N LEU A 34 0.41 -6.31 -2.69
CA LEU A 34 1.55 -5.40 -2.51
C LEU A 34 1.48 -4.68 -1.15
N ALA A 35 0.30 -4.21 -0.73
CA ALA A 35 0.12 -3.64 0.60
C ALA A 35 0.37 -4.68 1.70
N GLU A 36 -0.08 -5.93 1.52
CA GLU A 36 0.18 -7.02 2.47
C GLU A 36 1.69 -7.26 2.63
N ALA A 37 2.43 -7.36 1.52
CA ALA A 37 3.88 -7.53 1.53
C ALA A 37 4.62 -6.37 2.23
N PHE A 38 4.23 -5.12 1.96
CA PHE A 38 4.78 -3.95 2.64
C PHE A 38 4.47 -3.91 4.13
N SER A 39 3.35 -4.49 4.58
CA SER A 39 2.95 -4.50 5.99
C SER A 39 3.97 -5.21 6.89
N HIS A 40 4.75 -6.14 6.33
CA HIS A 40 5.79 -6.89 7.04
C HIS A 40 7.11 -6.13 7.19
N LYS A 41 7.14 -4.83 6.86
CA LYS A 41 8.31 -3.94 6.92
C LYS A 41 9.56 -4.51 6.22
N PRO A 42 9.44 -4.89 4.94
CA PRO A 42 10.59 -5.36 4.19
C PRO A 42 11.65 -4.27 4.03
N THR A 43 12.91 -4.69 3.96
CA THR A 43 14.01 -3.83 3.45
C THR A 43 14.25 -4.05 1.96
N CYS A 44 13.78 -5.18 1.43
CA CYS A 44 13.77 -5.51 0.01
C CYS A 44 12.41 -6.12 -0.36
N LEU A 45 11.78 -5.56 -1.38
CA LEU A 45 10.56 -6.05 -1.99
C LEU A 45 10.66 -5.86 -3.51
N SER A 46 10.28 -6.88 -4.27
CA SER A 46 10.23 -6.85 -5.73
C SER A 46 9.08 -7.72 -6.21
N TYR A 47 8.70 -7.54 -7.47
CA TYR A 47 7.80 -8.45 -8.17
C TYR A 47 8.24 -8.63 -9.61
N ASP A 48 7.87 -9.75 -10.21
CA ASP A 48 8.12 -10.03 -11.63
C ASP A 48 6.98 -9.51 -12.53
N ASP A 49 7.08 -9.76 -13.83
CA ASP A 49 6.08 -9.31 -14.82
C ASP A 49 4.72 -10.01 -14.69
N ASP A 50 4.67 -11.15 -13.99
CA ASP A 50 3.45 -11.90 -13.68
C ASP A 50 2.81 -11.44 -12.36
N GLY A 51 3.46 -10.50 -11.65
CA GLY A 51 3.00 -9.96 -10.37
C GLY A 51 3.31 -10.85 -9.17
N ASN A 52 4.22 -11.81 -9.29
CA ASN A 52 4.66 -12.60 -8.15
C ASN A 52 5.53 -11.73 -7.24
N ILE A 53 5.07 -11.46 -6.01
CA ILE A 53 5.77 -10.61 -5.05
C ILE A 53 6.74 -11.43 -4.20
N GLU A 54 7.98 -10.97 -4.11
CA GLU A 54 8.99 -11.45 -3.18
C GLU A 54 9.40 -10.33 -2.23
N HIS A 55 9.52 -10.63 -0.94
CA HIS A 55 9.99 -9.68 0.06
C HIS A 55 10.72 -10.37 1.22
N ASN A 56 11.53 -9.59 1.94
CA ASN A 56 12.29 -10.09 3.10
C ASN A 56 11.75 -9.61 4.47
N GLY A 57 10.62 -8.89 4.48
CA GLY A 57 9.96 -8.45 5.71
C GLY A 57 9.46 -9.62 6.55
N THR A 58 9.59 -9.51 7.87
CA THR A 58 9.21 -10.57 8.83
C THR A 58 8.39 -10.03 10.02
N GLU A 59 8.12 -8.73 10.06
CA GLU A 59 7.32 -8.13 11.14
C GLU A 59 5.86 -8.60 11.03
N LYS A 60 5.12 -8.57 12.15
CA LYS A 60 3.67 -8.78 12.10
C LYS A 60 3.04 -7.67 11.25
N GLY A 61 2.18 -8.06 10.31
CA GLY A 61 1.54 -7.16 9.36
C GLY A 61 0.10 -6.82 9.74
N TYR A 62 -0.34 -5.64 9.35
CA TYR A 62 -1.72 -5.18 9.43
C TYR A 62 -2.11 -4.57 8.09
N LEU A 63 -3.26 -4.99 7.55
CA LEU A 63 -3.81 -4.45 6.32
C LEU A 63 -4.95 -3.48 6.64
N TYR A 64 -4.90 -2.34 5.97
CA TYR A 64 -5.88 -1.27 6.08
C TYR A 64 -6.49 -0.93 4.74
N ILE A 65 -7.72 -0.42 4.78
CA ILE A 65 -8.30 0.37 3.69
C ILE A 65 -8.42 1.83 4.11
N ILE A 66 -8.37 2.75 3.14
CA ILE A 66 -8.75 4.14 3.38
C ILE A 66 -10.28 4.22 3.61
N ASP A 67 -10.68 4.77 4.76
CA ASP A 67 -12.07 4.83 5.23
C ASP A 67 -12.69 6.23 5.04
N GLU A 68 -12.36 6.85 3.91
CA GLU A 68 -12.91 8.13 3.46
C GLU A 68 -12.68 8.29 1.95
N PRO A 69 -13.41 9.19 1.24
CA PRO A 69 -13.17 9.46 -0.16
C PRO A 69 -11.74 9.93 -0.44
N VAL A 70 -11.18 9.49 -1.57
CA VAL A 70 -9.83 9.82 -2.01
C VAL A 70 -9.85 10.31 -3.45
N ALA A 71 -9.37 11.52 -3.69
CA ALA A 71 -9.18 12.06 -5.03
C ALA A 71 -7.73 11.90 -5.49
N VAL A 72 -7.52 11.21 -6.63
CA VAL A 72 -6.19 11.11 -7.26
C VAL A 72 -5.76 12.49 -7.78
N GLY A 73 -4.51 12.87 -7.51
CA GLY A 73 -3.93 14.18 -7.83
C GLY A 73 -4.05 15.20 -6.69
N GLU A 74 -5.13 15.14 -5.91
CA GLU A 74 -5.38 16.05 -4.78
C GLU A 74 -4.97 15.42 -3.45
N ASP A 75 -5.51 14.24 -3.13
CA ASP A 75 -5.31 13.55 -1.86
C ASP A 75 -4.15 12.55 -1.90
N ILE A 76 -3.87 12.02 -3.08
CA ILE A 76 -2.77 11.08 -3.34
C ILE A 76 -2.12 11.41 -4.68
N CYS A 77 -0.83 11.11 -4.84
CA CYS A 77 -0.14 11.23 -6.14
C CYS A 77 0.78 10.05 -6.39
N PRO A 78 1.08 9.71 -7.65
CA PRO A 78 2.05 8.67 -7.96
C PRO A 78 3.36 8.91 -7.22
N HIS A 79 3.99 7.86 -6.71
CA HIS A 79 5.24 7.99 -5.95
C HIS A 79 6.37 8.51 -6.88
N PRO A 80 6.86 9.75 -6.73
CA PRO A 80 7.63 10.46 -7.77
C PRO A 80 9.06 9.93 -8.00
N GLY A 81 9.51 8.98 -7.16
CA GLY A 81 10.83 8.35 -7.27
C GLY A 81 10.80 6.84 -7.06
N THR A 82 9.66 6.19 -7.33
CA THR A 82 9.60 4.72 -7.25
C THR A 82 10.30 4.07 -8.44
N SER A 83 10.89 2.90 -8.21
CA SER A 83 11.34 2.00 -9.27
C SER A 83 10.27 0.99 -9.69
N MET A 84 9.10 1.03 -9.05
CA MET A 84 7.96 0.18 -9.37
C MET A 84 7.25 0.64 -10.64
N ASP A 85 6.44 -0.26 -11.23
CA ASP A 85 5.61 0.06 -12.37
C ASP A 85 4.67 1.26 -12.09
N GLU A 86 4.29 1.96 -13.16
CA GLU A 86 3.27 3.00 -13.09
C GLU A 86 2.02 2.47 -12.39
N ASN A 87 1.43 3.29 -11.51
CA ASN A 87 0.25 2.95 -10.69
C ASN A 87 0.44 1.88 -9.61
N ALA A 88 1.64 1.32 -9.42
CA ALA A 88 1.88 0.35 -8.35
C ALA A 88 1.70 0.97 -6.95
N GLU A 89 2.17 2.20 -6.76
CA GLU A 89 2.10 2.89 -5.46
C GLU A 89 1.96 4.41 -5.58
N PHE A 90 1.29 4.97 -4.57
CA PHE A 90 0.97 6.39 -4.45
C PHE A 90 1.33 6.89 -3.06
N LEU A 91 1.63 8.18 -2.94
CA LEU A 91 1.84 8.86 -1.67
C LEU A 91 0.63 9.70 -1.30
N THR A 92 0.24 9.67 -0.02
CA THR A 92 -0.76 10.59 0.52
C THR A 92 -0.25 12.02 0.56
N ARG A 93 -1.12 12.98 0.23
CA ARG A 93 -0.87 14.43 0.27
C ARG A 93 -1.56 15.13 1.45
N ARG A 94 -2.29 14.36 2.25
CA ARG A 94 -2.90 14.78 3.52
C ARG A 94 -3.09 13.57 4.43
N PRO A 95 -3.40 13.77 5.72
CA PRO A 95 -3.79 12.67 6.59
C PRO A 95 -5.12 12.04 6.14
N LEU A 96 -5.17 10.70 6.13
CA LEU A 96 -6.34 9.90 5.72
C LEU A 96 -6.72 8.90 6.80
N LYS A 97 -8.01 8.80 7.13
CA LYS A 97 -8.55 7.78 8.04
C LYS A 97 -8.42 6.41 7.41
N VAL A 98 -8.13 5.43 8.25
CA VAL A 98 -8.03 4.03 7.85
C VAL A 98 -8.91 3.14 8.71
N LYS A 99 -9.35 2.04 8.11
CA LYS A 99 -10.03 0.96 8.79
C LYS A 99 -9.20 -0.32 8.65
N LEU A 100 -8.87 -0.94 9.78
CA LEU A 100 -8.20 -2.25 9.81
C LEU A 100 -9.11 -3.30 9.18
N THR A 101 -8.58 -4.08 8.24
CA THR A 101 -9.31 -5.16 7.58
C THR A 101 -8.75 -6.54 7.88
N ALA A 102 -7.45 -6.66 8.17
CA ALA A 102 -6.84 -7.93 8.52
C ALA A 102 -5.59 -7.76 9.39
N GLU A 103 -5.37 -8.72 10.28
CA GLU A 103 -4.06 -8.98 10.88
C GLU A 103 -3.38 -10.08 10.05
N LEU A 104 -2.10 -9.89 9.74
CA LEU A 104 -1.32 -10.76 8.88
C LEU A 104 -0.16 -11.34 9.67
N GLU A 105 -0.22 -12.65 9.92
CA GLU A 105 0.90 -13.40 10.48
C GLU A 105 1.89 -13.69 9.36
N TYR A 106 3.19 -13.43 9.60
CA TYR A 106 4.20 -13.79 8.62
C TYR A 106 4.35 -15.32 8.59
N THR A 107 3.97 -15.94 7.48
CA THR A 107 4.19 -17.37 7.24
C THR A 107 5.19 -17.52 6.09
N ARG A 108 6.31 -18.19 6.38
CA ARG A 108 7.37 -18.46 5.40
C ARG A 108 6.96 -19.54 4.40
#